data_AF-A0A418QHI4-F1
#
_entry.id   AF-A0A418QHI4-F1
#
_cell.length_a   1.000
_cell.length_b   1.000
_cell.length_c   1.000
_cell.angle_alpha   90.00
_cell.angle_beta   90.00
_cell.angle_gamma   90.00
#
_symmetry.space_group_name_H-M   'P 1'
#
loop_
_entity.id
_entity.type
_entity.pdbx_description
1 polymer ?
#
loop_
_entity_poly.entity_id
_entity_poly.type
_entity_poly.pdbx_seq_one_letter_code
_entity_poly.pdbx_strand_id
1 'polypeptide(L)'
;MRGPLLLLLALLPVHAQAASDPWPGSPVLTRLFVLPSGRADRDRLIRTLDLTVAQVRELERLAGSERAYAQAARTASPADARALNAKRTAMNDEKDRKVRRLLGAEYTLFRAWARAWWQAQVRRAAGR
;
A
#
# COMPACT_ATOMS: atom_id res chain seq x y z
N MET A 1 36.51 -19.39 -44.41
CA MET A 1 36.80 -18.11 -43.73
C MET A 1 35.70 -17.88 -42.72
N ARG A 2 36.05 -17.88 -41.43
CA ARG A 2 35.14 -17.77 -40.28
C ARG A 2 34.93 -16.29 -39.96
N GLY A 3 33.69 -15.81 -40.04
CA GLY A 3 33.30 -14.54 -39.44
C GLY A 3 32.29 -14.81 -38.34
N PRO A 4 32.61 -14.59 -37.05
CA PRO A 4 31.63 -14.67 -35.99
C PRO A 4 30.80 -13.37 -35.98
N LEU A 5 29.51 -13.50 -36.28
CA LEU A 5 28.52 -12.44 -36.09
C LEU A 5 28.35 -12.25 -34.57
N LEU A 6 28.98 -11.20 -34.03
CA LEU A 6 28.77 -10.75 -32.65
C LEU A 6 27.36 -10.16 -32.54
N LEU A 7 26.40 -10.96 -32.10
CA LEU A 7 25.12 -10.47 -31.58
C LEU A 7 25.40 -9.74 -30.26
N LEU A 8 25.50 -8.41 -30.33
CA LEU A 8 25.38 -7.54 -29.17
C LEU A 8 23.97 -7.70 -28.60
N LEU A 9 23.85 -8.52 -27.55
CA LEU A 9 22.75 -8.47 -26.61
C LEU A 9 22.77 -7.10 -25.93
N ALA A 10 22.00 -6.17 -26.47
CA ALA A 10 21.64 -4.95 -25.79
C ALA A 10 20.86 -5.33 -24.52
N LEU A 11 21.57 -5.33 -23.38
CA LEU A 11 20.93 -5.22 -22.07
C LEU A 11 20.19 -3.88 -22.06
N LEU A 12 18.92 -3.91 -22.47
CA LEU A 12 18.01 -2.85 -22.12
C LEU A 12 17.87 -2.89 -20.60
N PRO A 13 18.21 -1.81 -19.87
CA PRO A 13 17.90 -1.73 -18.46
C PRO A 13 16.38 -1.83 -18.37
N VAL A 14 15.88 -2.94 -17.81
CA VAL A 14 14.51 -3.01 -17.32
C VAL A 14 14.39 -1.84 -16.37
N HIS A 15 13.77 -0.76 -16.85
CA HIS A 15 13.37 0.34 -16.01
C HIS A 15 12.35 -0.27 -15.06
N ALA A 16 12.83 -0.74 -13.91
CA ALA A 16 12.01 -1.04 -12.77
C ALA A 16 11.36 0.28 -12.40
N GLN A 17 10.23 0.57 -13.03
CA GLN A 17 9.37 1.69 -12.79
C GLN A 17 9.23 1.76 -11.27
N ALA A 18 9.87 2.76 -10.66
CA ALA A 18 10.00 2.84 -9.23
C ALA A 18 8.59 2.79 -8.66
N ALA A 19 8.26 1.62 -8.13
CA ALA A 19 7.02 1.28 -7.52
C ALA A 19 6.65 2.37 -6.52
N SER A 20 5.70 3.25 -6.87
CA SER A 20 5.23 4.29 -5.94
C SER A 20 4.85 3.60 -4.64
N ASP A 21 5.47 4.02 -3.54
CA ASP A 21 5.14 3.50 -2.22
C ASP A 21 3.66 3.80 -1.96
N PRO A 22 2.81 2.76 -1.77
CA PRO A 22 1.39 2.99 -1.56
C PRO A 22 1.12 3.64 -0.21
N TRP A 23 2.05 3.59 0.73
CA TRP A 23 1.85 4.02 2.09
C TRP A 23 2.45 5.42 2.34
N PRO A 24 1.75 6.32 3.05
CA PRO A 24 0.40 6.18 3.61
C PRO A 24 -0.74 6.60 2.66
N GLY A 25 -0.43 7.03 1.43
CA GLY A 25 -1.41 7.70 0.55
C GLY A 25 -2.57 6.84 0.04
N SER A 26 -2.36 5.53 -0.10
CA SER A 26 -3.35 4.57 -0.61
C SER A 26 -4.14 3.91 0.52
N PRO A 27 -5.37 3.43 0.24
CA PRO A 27 -6.24 2.79 1.23
C PRO A 27 -5.83 1.34 1.53
N VAL A 28 -4.57 1.14 1.93
CA VAL A 28 -3.98 -0.19 2.17
C VAL A 28 -4.71 -0.94 3.28
N LEU A 29 -5.01 -0.26 4.40
CA LEU A 29 -5.68 -0.91 5.53
C LEU A 29 -7.11 -1.31 5.19
N THR A 30 -7.87 -0.45 4.52
CA THR A 30 -9.22 -0.77 4.04
C THR A 30 -9.19 -1.98 3.12
N ARG A 31 -8.25 -2.03 2.17
CA ARG A 31 -8.15 -3.18 1.26
C ARG A 31 -7.86 -4.49 1.98
N LEU A 32 -6.99 -4.49 2.98
CA LEU A 32 -6.59 -5.71 3.70
C LEU A 32 -7.61 -6.13 4.75
N PHE A 33 -8.08 -5.20 5.58
CA PHE A 33 -8.84 -5.50 6.80
C PHE A 33 -10.37 -5.30 6.67
N VAL A 34 -10.84 -4.59 5.63
CA VAL A 34 -12.28 -4.33 5.45
C VAL A 34 -12.85 -5.10 4.26
N LEU A 35 -12.14 -5.16 3.14
CA LEU A 35 -12.67 -5.79 1.92
C LEU A 35 -12.52 -7.31 1.98
N PRO A 36 -13.55 -8.10 1.56
CA PRO A 36 -13.45 -9.56 1.52
C PRO A 36 -12.26 -10.07 0.68
N SER A 37 -11.96 -9.39 -0.43
CA SER A 37 -10.83 -9.71 -1.31
C SER A 37 -9.46 -9.59 -0.64
N GLY A 38 -9.36 -8.85 0.47
CA GLY A 38 -8.12 -8.66 1.22
C GLY A 38 -7.81 -9.74 2.23
N ARG A 39 -8.75 -10.63 2.55
CA ARG A 39 -8.63 -11.58 3.68
C ARG A 39 -7.36 -12.43 3.59
N ALA A 40 -7.08 -13.03 2.44
CA ALA A 40 -5.89 -13.87 2.27
C ALA A 40 -4.59 -13.07 2.41
N ASP A 41 -4.56 -11.83 1.92
CA ASP A 41 -3.40 -10.95 2.02
C ASP A 41 -3.21 -10.43 3.45
N ARG A 42 -4.31 -10.15 4.16
CA ARG A 42 -4.32 -9.83 5.59
C ARG A 42 -3.73 -10.98 6.41
N ASP A 43 -4.19 -12.20 6.19
CA ASP A 43 -3.70 -13.36 6.94
C ASP A 43 -2.21 -13.62 6.64
N ARG A 44 -1.77 -13.34 5.41
CA ARG A 44 -0.34 -13.37 5.04
C ARG A 44 0.45 -12.28 5.77
N LEU A 45 -0.04 -11.05 5.84
CA LEU A 45 0.59 -9.96 6.58
C LEU A 45 0.76 -10.33 8.07
N ILE A 46 -0.32 -10.80 8.69
CA ILE A 46 -0.34 -11.20 10.12
C ILE A 46 0.75 -12.23 10.40
N ARG A 47 0.84 -13.28 9.57
CA ARG A 47 1.88 -14.31 9.73
C ARG A 47 3.29 -13.79 9.43
N THR A 48 3.45 -12.88 8.46
CA THR A 48 4.78 -12.40 8.05
C THR A 48 5.41 -11.49 9.11
N LEU A 49 4.59 -10.69 9.79
CA LEU A 49 5.05 -9.76 10.82
C LEU A 49 4.79 -10.25 12.24
N ASP A 50 4.32 -11.49 12.38
CA ASP A 50 3.91 -12.08 13.66
C ASP A 50 3.01 -11.16 14.50
N LEU A 51 1.98 -10.59 13.86
CA LEU A 51 1.14 -9.58 14.50
C LEU A 51 0.30 -10.19 15.62
N THR A 52 0.38 -9.58 16.80
CA THR A 52 -0.46 -9.93 17.95
C THR A 52 -1.93 -9.62 17.69
N VAL A 53 -2.82 -10.29 18.42
CA VAL A 53 -4.27 -10.02 18.37
C VAL A 53 -4.58 -8.54 18.67
N ALA A 54 -3.84 -7.91 19.58
CA ALA A 54 -4.01 -6.50 19.91
C ALA A 54 -3.61 -5.59 18.72
N GLN A 55 -2.48 -5.87 18.07
CA GLN A 55 -2.06 -5.14 16.88
C GLN A 55 -3.06 -5.31 15.74
N VAL A 56 -3.56 -6.52 15.51
CA VAL A 56 -4.57 -6.80 14.48
C VAL A 56 -5.86 -6.00 14.73
N ARG A 57 -6.39 -6.03 15.95
CA ARG A 57 -7.60 -5.25 16.31
C ARG A 57 -7.41 -3.76 16.09
N GLU A 58 -6.23 -3.23 16.43
CA GLU A 58 -5.96 -1.81 16.24
C GLU A 58 -5.81 -1.45 14.74
N LEU A 59 -5.21 -2.32 13.93
CA LEU A 59 -5.18 -2.16 12.47
C LEU A 59 -6.58 -2.20 11.86
N GLU A 60 -7.47 -3.08 12.34
CA GLU A 60 -8.88 -3.12 11.92
C GLU A 60 -9.62 -1.82 12.28
N ARG A 61 -9.39 -1.29 13.49
CA ARG A 61 -9.95 -0.01 13.93
C ARG A 61 -9.46 1.16 13.05
N LEU A 62 -8.18 1.17 12.69
CA LEU A 62 -7.61 2.16 11.78
C LEU A 62 -8.17 2.00 10.35
N ALA A 63 -8.39 0.78 9.88
CA ALA A 63 -9.01 0.51 8.59
C ALA A 63 -10.46 1.02 8.53
N GLY A 64 -11.23 0.86 9.61
CA GLY A 64 -12.57 1.45 9.73
C GLY A 64 -12.55 2.97 9.64
N SER A 65 -11.57 3.61 10.28
CA SER A 65 -11.40 5.07 10.23
C SER A 65 -11.04 5.55 8.81
N GLU A 66 -10.16 4.83 8.11
CA GLU A 66 -9.80 5.11 6.72
C GLU A 66 -11.01 4.98 5.78
N ARG A 67 -11.82 3.93 5.94
CA ARG A 67 -13.05 3.72 5.17
C ARG A 67 -14.04 4.87 5.39
N ALA A 68 -14.29 5.25 6.64
CA ALA A 68 -15.22 6.32 6.97
C ALA A 68 -14.81 7.64 6.31
N TYR A 69 -13.50 7.95 6.34
CA TYR A 69 -12.96 9.12 5.67
C TYR A 69 -13.13 9.05 4.14
N ALA A 70 -12.79 7.91 3.52
CA ALA A 70 -12.95 7.72 2.08
C ALA A 70 -14.41 7.88 1.66
N GLN A 71 -15.36 7.47 2.50
CA GLN A 71 -16.78 7.61 2.23
C GLN A 71 -17.27 9.06 2.36
N ALA A 72 -16.80 9.78 3.39
CA ALA A 72 -17.08 11.22 3.55
C ALA A 72 -16.48 12.06 2.40
N ALA A 73 -15.32 11.67 1.87
CA ALA A 73 -14.70 12.36 0.74
C ALA A 73 -15.49 12.21 -0.58
N ARG A 74 -16.29 11.14 -0.75
CA ARG A 74 -17.10 10.94 -1.95
C ARG A 74 -18.29 11.90 -2.06
N THR A 75 -18.78 12.39 -0.93
CA THR A 75 -19.92 13.30 -0.87
C THR A 75 -19.52 14.77 -0.81
N ALA A 76 -18.21 15.07 -0.85
CA ALA A 76 -17.69 16.42 -0.77
C ALA A 76 -17.72 17.13 -2.14
N SER A 77 -17.97 18.44 -2.13
CA SER A 77 -18.03 19.24 -3.35
C SER A 77 -16.64 19.40 -4.00
N PRO A 78 -16.54 19.42 -5.35
CA PRO A 78 -15.29 19.74 -6.05
C PRO A 78 -14.70 21.12 -5.70
N ALA A 79 -15.54 22.08 -5.29
CA ALA A 79 -15.11 23.42 -4.89
C ALA A 79 -14.14 23.41 -3.68
N ASP A 80 -14.16 22.33 -2.88
CA ASP A 80 -13.34 22.18 -1.68
C ASP A 80 -12.06 21.35 -1.90
N ALA A 81 -11.68 21.07 -3.15
CA ALA A 81 -10.60 20.14 -3.48
C ALA A 81 -9.28 20.41 -2.75
N ARG A 82 -8.87 21.68 -2.57
CA ARG A 82 -7.67 22.04 -1.79
C ARG A 82 -7.79 21.67 -0.32
N ALA A 83 -8.92 22.03 0.31
CA ALA A 83 -9.18 21.72 1.72
C ALA A 83 -9.29 20.20 1.94
N LEU A 84 -9.91 19.48 1.02
CA LEU A 84 -10.00 18.02 1.05
C LEU A 84 -8.62 17.37 0.91
N ASN A 85 -7.77 17.85 0.01
CA ASN A 85 -6.40 17.35 -0.16
C ASN A 85 -5.54 17.60 1.09
N ALA A 86 -5.65 18.78 1.70
CA ALA A 86 -4.96 19.09 2.96
C ALA A 86 -5.42 18.15 4.09
N LYS A 87 -6.74 17.97 4.23
CA LYS A 87 -7.32 17.04 5.22
C LYS A 87 -6.89 15.60 4.97
N ARG A 88 -6.84 15.17 3.71
CA ARG A 88 -6.39 13.81 3.33
C ARG A 88 -4.93 13.59 3.72
N THR A 89 -4.08 14.58 3.46
CA THR A 89 -2.66 14.53 3.81
C THR A 89 -2.49 14.41 5.32
N ALA A 90 -3.13 15.28 6.10
CA ALA A 90 -3.09 15.22 7.56
C ALA A 90 -3.58 13.88 8.13
N MET A 91 -4.60 13.28 7.50
CA MET A 91 -5.10 11.96 7.90
C MET A 91 -4.15 10.83 7.56
N ASN A 92 -3.50 10.89 6.40
CA ASN A 92 -2.48 9.92 6.02
C ASN A 92 -1.27 9.99 6.97
N ASP A 93 -0.85 11.19 7.37
CA ASP A 93 0.23 11.39 8.34
C ASP A 93 -0.13 10.85 9.72
N GLU A 94 -1.35 11.10 10.19
CA GLU A 94 -1.82 10.58 11.47
C GLU A 94 -1.95 9.06 11.47
N LYS A 95 -2.44 8.48 10.36
CA LYS A 95 -2.45 7.03 10.15
C LYS A 95 -1.03 6.48 10.21
N ASP A 96 -0.09 7.10 9.51
CA ASP A 96 1.32 6.70 9.52
C ASP A 96 1.91 6.71 10.92
N ARG A 97 1.72 7.80 11.66
CA ARG A 97 2.17 7.92 13.06
C ARG A 97 1.59 6.84 13.96
N LYS A 98 0.30 6.52 13.81
CA LYS A 98 -0.35 5.48 14.62
C LYS A 98 0.17 4.09 14.30
N VAL A 99 0.28 3.74 13.02
CA VAL A 99 0.82 2.43 12.59
C VAL A 99 2.29 2.29 12.99
N ARG A 100 3.10 3.35 12.86
CA ARG A 100 4.50 3.34 13.29
C ARG A 100 4.64 3.09 14.79
N ARG A 101 3.82 3.75 15.61
CA ARG A 101 3.82 3.53 17.07
C ARG A 101 3.33 2.12 17.44
N LEU A 102 2.30 1.64 16.76
CA LEU A 102 1.72 0.31 16.99
C LEU A 102 2.68 -0.83 16.66
N LEU A 103 3.39 -0.68 15.54
CA LEU A 103 4.26 -1.72 14.99
C LEU A 103 5.72 -1.53 15.34
N GLY A 104 6.12 -0.52 16.13
CA GLY A 104 7.50 -0.35 16.60
C GLY A 104 8.57 -0.66 15.55
N ALA A 105 9.37 -1.70 15.82
CA ALA A 105 10.45 -2.16 14.95
C ALA A 105 9.94 -2.82 13.65
N GLU A 106 8.79 -3.48 13.71
CA GLU A 106 8.12 -4.15 12.61
C GLU A 106 7.55 -3.16 11.57
N TYR A 107 7.48 -1.86 11.87
CA TYR A 107 6.97 -0.85 10.95
C TYR A 107 7.73 -0.81 9.61
N THR A 108 9.07 -0.98 9.64
CA THR A 108 9.87 -1.00 8.40
C THR A 108 9.55 -2.24 7.55
N LEU A 109 9.35 -3.39 8.20
CA LEU A 109 8.93 -4.63 7.54
C LEU A 109 7.52 -4.49 6.95
N PHE A 110 6.60 -3.85 7.68
CA PHE A 110 5.29 -3.50 7.16
C PHE A 110 5.37 -2.63 5.91
N ARG A 111 6.20 -1.58 5.90
CA ARG A 111 6.39 -0.71 4.72
C ARG A 111 6.90 -1.49 3.51
N ALA A 112 7.90 -2.34 3.71
CA ALA A 112 8.45 -3.19 2.67
C ALA A 112 7.39 -4.18 2.13
N TRP A 113 6.66 -4.82 3.03
CA TRP A 113 5.58 -5.75 2.69
C TRP A 113 4.48 -5.05 1.89
N ALA A 114 4.01 -3.89 2.35
CA ALA A 114 2.95 -3.12 1.70
C ALA A 114 3.35 -2.70 0.28
N ARG A 115 4.60 -2.27 0.09
CA ARG A 115 5.13 -1.95 -1.23
C ARG A 115 5.13 -3.17 -2.16
N ALA A 116 5.67 -4.30 -1.70
CA ALA A 116 5.73 -5.53 -2.50
C ALA A 116 4.33 -6.05 -2.87
N TRP A 117 3.42 -6.07 -1.89
CA TRP A 117 2.02 -6.45 -2.09
C TRP A 117 1.34 -5.54 -3.10
N TRP A 118 1.46 -4.21 -2.96
CA TRP A 118 0.82 -3.27 -3.88
C TRP A 118 1.30 -3.44 -5.32
N GLN A 119 2.60 -3.68 -5.51
CA GLN A 119 3.14 -3.97 -6.82
C GLN A 119 2.56 -5.24 -7.45
N ALA A 120 2.35 -6.28 -6.64
CA ALA A 120 1.66 -7.47 -7.12
C ALA A 120 0.20 -7.17 -7.52
N GLN A 121 -0.50 -6.30 -6.77
CA GLN A 121 -1.88 -5.91 -7.09
C GLN A 121 -1.95 -5.08 -8.39
N VAL A 122 -1.05 -4.10 -8.57
CA VAL A 122 -1.00 -3.27 -9.79
C VAL A 122 -0.71 -4.14 -11.03
N ARG A 123 0.26 -5.05 -10.95
CA ARG A 123 0.56 -5.98 -12.07
C ARG A 123 -0.64 -6.87 -12.43
N ARG A 124 -1.36 -7.40 -11.43
CA ARG A 124 -2.58 -8.21 -11.65
C ARG A 124 -3.74 -7.40 -12.25
N ALA A 125 -3.76 -6.09 -12.07
CA ALA A 125 -4.78 -5.22 -12.67
C ALA A 125 -4.42 -4.85 -14.12
N ALA A 126 -3.14 -4.66 -14.41
CA ALA A 126 -2.64 -4.29 -15.75
C ALA A 126 -2.50 -5.47 -16.72
N GLY A 127 -2.41 -6.70 -16.23
CA GLY A 127 -2.38 -7.93 -17.04
C GLY A 127 -3.78 -8.49 -17.36
N ARG A 128 -4.83 -7.70 -17.19
CA ARG A 128 -6.19 -7.96 -17.67
C ARG A 128 -6.51 -6.96 -18.76
#